data_AF-A0A0C4ERV9-F1
#
_entry.id   AF-A0A0C4ERV9-F1
#
_cell.length_a   1.000
_cell.length_b   1.000
_cell.length_c   1.000
_cell.angle_alpha   90.00
_cell.angle_beta   90.00
_cell.angle_gamma   90.00
#
_symmetry.space_group_name_H-M   'P 1'
#
loop_
_entity.id
_entity.type
_entity.pdbx_description
1 polymer ?
#
loop_
_entity_poly.entity_id
_entity_poly.type
_entity_poly.pdbx_seq_one_letter_code
_entity_poly.pdbx_strand_id
1 'polypeptide(L)'
;LTKDKLYSHLTRNPGKRAFRAKKRTSTSSDYQKTEAERLMRLSKKLTGSSGEGAEEGSSTAQEMQIDEGSETQDDSASKPTPKVTTHGPRMSGREVWKASKRGIQLRRAPSTTVWHKRSTGKPQRRR
;
A
#
# COMPACT_ATOMS: atom_id res chain seq x y z
N LEU A 1 -19.86 -8.10 -44.51
CA LEU A 1 -19.97 -8.13 -43.04
C LEU A 1 -20.23 -6.71 -42.54
N THR A 2 -21.34 -6.45 -41.85
CA THR A 2 -21.62 -5.14 -41.25
C THR A 2 -20.74 -4.91 -40.01
N LYS A 3 -20.28 -3.67 -39.79
CA LYS A 3 -19.38 -3.29 -38.68
C LYS A 3 -19.93 -3.71 -37.30
N ASP A 4 -21.25 -3.78 -37.17
CA ASP A 4 -21.95 -4.19 -35.95
C ASP A 4 -21.69 -5.65 -35.55
N LYS A 5 -21.44 -6.54 -36.53
CA LYS A 5 -21.07 -7.94 -36.26
C LYS A 5 -19.62 -8.11 -35.80
N LEU A 6 -18.73 -7.16 -36.09
CA LEU A 6 -17.34 -7.19 -35.61
C LEU A 6 -17.22 -6.62 -34.18
N TYR A 7 -18.12 -5.71 -33.79
CA TYR A 7 -18.08 -5.02 -32.49
C TYR A 7 -18.79 -5.76 -31.34
N SER A 8 -19.54 -6.82 -31.64
CA SER A 8 -20.30 -7.60 -30.65
C SER A 8 -19.40 -8.46 -29.74
N HIS A 9 -18.27 -8.94 -30.26
CA HIS A 9 -17.32 -9.79 -29.53
C HIS A 9 -16.06 -9.05 -29.05
N LEU A 10 -15.98 -7.74 -29.31
CA LEU A 10 -14.82 -6.95 -28.91
C LEU A 10 -14.78 -6.80 -27.38
N THR A 11 -13.74 -7.35 -26.76
CA THR A 11 -13.52 -7.31 -25.30
C THR A 11 -13.43 -5.90 -24.74
N ARG A 12 -13.15 -4.91 -25.60
CA ARG A 12 -13.03 -3.48 -25.27
C ARG A 12 -14.32 -2.70 -25.52
N ASN A 13 -15.45 -3.36 -25.81
CA ASN A 13 -16.74 -2.69 -25.97
C ASN A 13 -17.15 -1.99 -24.65
N PRO A 14 -17.37 -0.65 -24.66
CA PRO A 14 -17.59 0.13 -23.44
C PRO A 14 -18.88 -0.26 -22.70
N GLY A 15 -19.96 -0.57 -23.42
CA GLY A 15 -21.23 -0.95 -22.79
C GLY A 15 -21.14 -2.27 -22.03
N LYS A 16 -20.51 -3.28 -22.64
CA LYS A 16 -20.25 -4.58 -21.99
C LYS A 16 -19.26 -4.43 -20.84
N ARG A 17 -18.26 -3.54 -20.95
CA ARG A 17 -17.29 -3.26 -19.89
C ARG A 17 -17.96 -2.61 -18.67
N ALA A 18 -18.81 -1.60 -18.88
CA ALA A 18 -19.57 -0.96 -17.83
C ALA A 18 -20.52 -1.94 -17.13
N PHE A 19 -21.21 -2.79 -17.89
CA PHE A 19 -22.06 -3.85 -17.32
C PHE A 19 -21.26 -4.86 -16.48
N ARG A 20 -20.09 -5.31 -16.96
CA ARG A 20 -19.19 -6.19 -16.20
C ARG A 20 -18.64 -5.51 -14.94
N ALA A 21 -18.37 -4.20 -14.99
CA ALA A 21 -17.95 -3.45 -13.81
C ALA A 21 -19.06 -3.44 -12.74
N LYS A 22 -20.30 -3.12 -13.12
CA LYS A 22 -21.46 -3.20 -12.22
C LYS A 22 -21.60 -4.60 -11.61
N LYS A 23 -21.50 -5.66 -12.42
CA LYS A 23 -21.54 -7.05 -11.91
C LYS A 23 -20.44 -7.40 -10.91
N ARG A 24 -19.30 -6.70 -10.91
CA ARG A 24 -18.22 -6.92 -9.94
C ARG A 24 -18.38 -6.08 -8.68
N THR A 25 -18.96 -4.88 -8.78
CA THR A 25 -19.02 -3.93 -7.65
C THR A 25 -20.35 -3.92 -6.93
N SER A 26 -21.42 -4.44 -7.53
CA SER A 26 -22.74 -4.48 -6.88
C SER A 26 -22.71 -5.37 -5.64
N THR A 27 -23.19 -4.85 -4.51
CA THR A 27 -23.18 -5.53 -3.20
C THR A 27 -23.91 -6.87 -3.21
N SER A 28 -24.97 -7.01 -4.02
CA SER A 28 -25.75 -8.24 -4.13
C SER A 28 -25.17 -9.27 -5.11
N SER A 29 -24.13 -8.93 -5.87
CA SER A 29 -23.57 -9.81 -6.90
C SER A 29 -22.75 -10.96 -6.30
N ASP A 30 -22.81 -12.14 -6.92
CA ASP A 30 -22.06 -13.30 -6.45
C ASP A 30 -20.54 -13.13 -6.63
N TYR A 31 -20.11 -12.33 -7.61
CA TYR A 31 -18.71 -11.94 -7.77
C TYR A 31 -18.18 -11.18 -6.55
N GLN A 32 -18.96 -10.25 -6.01
CA GLN A 32 -18.54 -9.49 -4.84
C GLN A 32 -18.52 -10.37 -3.58
N LYS A 33 -19.51 -11.27 -3.41
CA LYS A 33 -19.56 -12.20 -2.26
C LYS A 33 -18.35 -13.13 -2.23
N THR A 34 -18.02 -13.74 -3.37
CA THR A 34 -16.89 -14.67 -3.50
C THR A 34 -15.55 -13.98 -3.27
N GLU A 35 -15.37 -12.76 -3.79
CA GLU A 35 -14.15 -11.98 -3.54
C GLU A 35 -14.04 -11.58 -2.05
N ALA A 36 -15.15 -11.16 -1.42
CA ALA A 36 -15.16 -10.84 0.00
C ALA A 36 -14.78 -12.06 0.86
N GLU A 37 -15.34 -13.23 0.57
CA GLU A 37 -15.00 -14.47 1.29
C GLU A 37 -13.52 -14.85 1.11
N ARG A 38 -12.99 -14.72 -0.12
CA ARG A 38 -11.57 -14.94 -0.41
C ARG A 38 -10.68 -13.99 0.40
N LEU A 39 -11.04 -12.71 0.47
CA LEU A 39 -10.31 -11.71 1.25
C LEU A 39 -10.34 -12.03 2.75
N MET A 40 -11.48 -12.48 3.28
CA MET A 40 -11.60 -12.92 4.69
C MET A 40 -10.75 -14.15 5.00
N ARG A 41 -10.70 -15.14 4.08
CA ARG A 41 -9.81 -16.30 4.23
C ARG A 41 -8.35 -15.88 4.20
N LEU A 42 -8.00 -14.93 3.33
CA LEU A 42 -6.63 -14.43 3.23
C LEU A 42 -6.22 -13.63 4.46
N SER A 43 -7.08 -12.74 4.96
CA SER A 43 -6.82 -12.00 6.19
C SER A 43 -6.64 -12.94 7.37
N LYS A 44 -7.53 -13.93 7.52
CA LYS A 44 -7.40 -14.97 8.55
C LYS A 44 -6.07 -15.72 8.47
N LYS A 45 -5.61 -16.07 7.27
CA LYS A 45 -4.31 -16.74 7.08
C LYS A 45 -3.14 -15.84 7.46
N LEU A 46 -3.19 -14.55 7.12
CA LEU A 46 -2.12 -13.60 7.43
C LEU A 46 -2.07 -13.25 8.93
N THR A 47 -3.22 -13.17 9.59
CA THR A 47 -3.29 -12.94 11.04
C THR A 47 -2.99 -14.22 11.83
N GLY A 48 -3.49 -15.37 11.38
CA GLY A 48 -3.25 -16.69 12.00
C GLY A 48 -1.81 -17.19 11.81
N SER A 49 -1.18 -16.90 10.67
CA SER A 49 0.26 -17.17 10.47
C SER A 49 1.16 -16.34 11.38
N SER A 50 0.62 -15.33 12.07
CA SER A 50 1.34 -14.53 13.04
C SER A 50 1.09 -14.95 14.49
N GLY A 51 0.20 -15.93 14.75
CA GLY A 51 -0.27 -16.24 16.11
C GLY A 51 -0.55 -17.70 16.43
N GLU A 52 -0.40 -18.65 15.50
CA GLU A 52 -0.60 -20.08 15.81
C GLU A 52 0.75 -20.80 16.00
N GLY A 53 1.35 -20.53 17.15
CA GLY A 53 2.09 -21.51 17.91
C GLY A 53 1.32 -21.82 19.19
N ALA A 54 0.28 -22.65 19.11
CA ALA A 54 -0.29 -23.43 20.22
C ALA A 54 -1.50 -24.26 19.75
N GLU A 55 -1.28 -25.58 19.72
CA GLU A 55 -2.26 -26.64 19.98
C GLU A 55 -3.45 -26.83 19.00
N GLU A 56 -3.23 -27.55 17.91
CA GLU A 56 -3.88 -28.87 17.68
C GLU A 56 -3.30 -29.50 16.40
N GLY A 57 -2.62 -30.64 16.56
CA GLY A 57 -1.99 -31.35 15.47
C GLY A 57 -2.99 -32.02 14.52
N SER A 58 -2.73 -31.90 13.21
CA SER A 58 -2.70 -33.07 12.33
C SER A 58 -2.01 -32.74 10.99
N SER A 59 -0.83 -33.35 10.82
CA SER A 59 -0.11 -33.62 9.57
C SER A 59 0.14 -32.47 8.59
N THR A 60 1.32 -31.87 8.64
CA THR A 60 2.41 -32.17 7.68
C THR A 60 3.62 -31.29 8.03
N ALA A 61 4.75 -31.94 8.26
CA ALA A 61 6.03 -31.36 8.59
C ALA A 61 6.48 -30.27 7.60
N GLN A 62 6.92 -29.12 8.13
CA GLN A 62 8.17 -28.48 7.73
C GLN A 62 8.57 -27.41 8.75
N GLU A 63 9.39 -27.86 9.69
CA GLU A 63 10.45 -27.16 10.40
C GLU A 63 11.02 -25.96 9.63
N MET A 64 10.80 -24.73 10.12
CA MET A 64 11.79 -23.64 10.08
C MET A 64 11.54 -22.71 11.26
N GLN A 65 12.37 -22.92 12.28
CA GLN A 65 12.61 -22.11 13.46
C GLN A 65 12.99 -20.66 13.07
N ILE A 66 12.23 -19.66 13.54
CA ILE A 66 12.66 -18.26 13.55
C ILE A 66 12.47 -17.71 14.96
N ASP A 67 13.58 -17.22 15.45
CA ASP A 67 13.91 -16.73 16.78
C ASP A 67 12.99 -15.61 17.29
N GLU A 68 12.79 -15.66 18.60
CA GLU A 68 11.90 -14.90 19.47
C GLU A 68 12.44 -13.47 19.65
N GLY A 69 11.63 -12.44 19.39
CA GLY A 69 12.09 -11.06 19.41
C GLY A 69 11.00 -10.01 19.64
N SER A 70 10.59 -9.89 20.91
CA SER A 70 10.02 -8.69 21.57
C SER A 70 8.66 -8.14 21.12
N GLU A 71 7.66 -8.46 21.95
CA GLU A 71 6.55 -7.65 22.45
C GLU A 71 6.55 -6.13 22.12
N THR A 72 5.43 -5.60 21.61
CA THR A 72 4.60 -4.61 22.36
C THR A 72 3.21 -4.50 21.75
N GLN A 73 2.22 -4.81 22.57
CA GLN A 73 0.80 -4.50 22.46
C GLN A 73 0.59 -2.99 22.53
N ASP A 74 -0.14 -2.39 21.58
CA ASP A 74 -0.90 -1.17 21.86
C ASP A 74 -2.03 -0.95 20.85
N ASP A 75 -3.23 -0.91 21.40
CA ASP A 75 -4.47 -0.50 20.76
C ASP A 75 -4.38 0.99 20.37
N SER A 76 -4.66 1.30 19.12
CA SER A 76 -4.59 2.68 18.61
C SER A 76 -5.39 2.82 17.32
N ALA A 77 -6.53 3.51 17.45
CA ALA A 77 -7.30 4.16 16.39
C ALA A 77 -6.50 4.39 15.10
N SER A 78 -7.08 3.98 13.96
CA SER A 78 -6.47 3.94 12.61
C SER A 78 -5.52 5.11 12.31
N LYS A 79 -4.26 4.98 12.72
CA LYS A 79 -3.17 5.82 12.26
C LYS A 79 -2.92 5.45 10.79
N PRO A 80 -2.71 6.42 9.88
CA PRO A 80 -2.38 6.11 8.50
C PRO A 80 -1.16 5.18 8.50
N THR A 81 -1.24 4.07 7.75
CA THR A 81 -0.11 3.15 7.63
C THR A 81 1.13 3.95 7.25
N PRO A 82 2.23 3.83 8.02
CA PRO A 82 3.41 4.64 7.75
C PRO A 82 3.86 4.31 6.33
N LYS A 83 3.98 5.34 5.48
CA LYS A 83 4.60 5.19 4.17
C LYS A 83 5.99 4.63 4.43
N VAL A 84 6.16 3.35 4.12
CA VAL A 84 7.44 2.66 4.23
C VAL A 84 8.37 3.34 3.23
N THR A 85 9.16 4.28 3.73
CA THR A 85 10.20 4.91 2.95
C THR A 85 11.27 3.85 2.73
N THR A 86 11.52 3.49 1.47
CA THR A 86 12.64 2.62 1.10
C THR A 86 13.99 3.30 1.33
N HIS A 87 13.98 4.61 1.62
CA HIS A 87 15.13 5.35 2.08
C HIS A 87 15.15 5.31 3.61
N GLY A 88 16.22 4.73 4.16
CA GLY A 88 16.51 4.75 5.59
C GLY A 88 16.69 6.19 6.11
N PRO A 89 16.98 6.35 7.41
CA PRO A 89 17.14 7.66 8.03
C PRO A 89 18.11 8.54 7.23
N ARG A 90 17.69 9.77 6.95
CA ARG A 90 18.51 10.75 6.24
C ARG A 90 19.73 11.08 7.10
N MET A 91 20.90 11.25 6.48
CA MET A 91 22.20 11.34 7.14
C MET A 91 22.63 10.06 7.88
N SER A 92 22.03 8.89 7.59
CA SER A 92 22.56 7.62 8.09
C SER A 92 23.98 7.36 7.57
N GLY A 93 24.76 6.54 8.28
CA GLY A 93 26.11 6.15 7.85
C GLY A 93 26.16 5.60 6.42
N ARG A 94 25.08 4.98 5.95
CA ARG A 94 24.92 4.53 4.56
C ARG A 94 24.82 5.69 3.56
N GLU A 95 24.10 6.76 3.87
CA GLU A 95 24.05 7.94 3.00
C GLU A 95 25.39 8.69 2.97
N VAL A 96 26.06 8.79 4.13
CA VAL A 96 27.40 9.38 4.24
C VAL A 96 28.43 8.58 3.43
N TRP A 97 28.40 7.24 3.54
CA TRP A 97 29.24 6.37 2.73
C TRP A 97 28.92 6.48 1.24
N LYS A 98 27.63 6.53 0.85
CA LYS A 98 27.23 6.71 -0.56
C LYS A 98 27.68 8.07 -1.10
N ALA A 99 27.69 9.12 -0.30
CA ALA A 99 28.20 10.41 -0.73
C ALA A 99 29.72 10.42 -0.86
N SER A 100 30.43 9.85 0.11
CA SER A 100 31.90 9.78 0.10
C SER A 100 32.45 8.84 -0.97
N LYS A 101 31.88 7.64 -1.12
CA LYS A 101 32.37 6.60 -2.06
C LYS A 101 31.69 6.59 -3.42
N ARG A 102 30.40 6.97 -3.50
CA ARG A 102 29.66 6.98 -4.78
C ARG A 102 29.35 8.38 -5.30
N GLY A 103 29.81 9.43 -4.64
CA GLY A 103 29.61 10.81 -5.08
C GLY A 103 28.15 11.27 -5.10
N ILE A 104 27.25 10.56 -4.42
CA ILE A 104 25.82 10.90 -4.40
C ILE A 104 25.61 12.08 -3.45
N GLN A 105 25.16 13.22 -3.97
CA GLN A 105 24.89 14.40 -3.15
C GLN A 105 23.82 14.11 -2.08
N LEU A 106 24.16 14.30 -0.79
CA LEU A 106 23.16 14.23 0.28
C LEU A 106 22.25 15.44 0.17
N ARG A 107 20.95 15.18 0.03
CA ARG A 107 19.96 16.24 0.15
C ARG A 107 19.82 16.62 1.62
N ARG A 108 20.14 17.88 1.94
CA ARG A 108 19.97 18.49 3.27
C ARG A 108 18.59 18.15 3.85
N ALA A 109 18.56 17.73 5.10
CA ALA A 109 17.29 17.46 5.79
C ALA A 109 16.41 18.72 5.73
N PRO A 110 15.09 18.59 5.51
CA PRO A 110 14.20 19.73 5.53
C PRO A 110 14.35 20.42 6.89
N SER A 111 14.82 21.67 6.87
CA SER A 111 14.92 22.50 8.06
C SER A 111 13.51 22.70 8.59
N THR A 112 13.28 22.33 9.85
CA THR A 112 12.03 22.60 10.58
C THR A 112 11.91 24.08 10.97
N THR A 113 12.81 24.95 10.49
CA THR A 113 12.74 26.40 10.71
C THR A 113 11.67 27.01 9.79
N VAL A 114 10.42 26.80 10.19
CA VAL A 114 9.36 27.81 10.21
C VAL A 114 9.17 28.61 8.90
N TRP A 115 8.21 28.16 8.11
CA TRP A 115 7.48 28.90 7.07
C TRP A 115 6.72 30.15 7.63
N HIS A 116 7.36 31.02 8.40
CA HIS A 116 6.73 32.26 8.91
C HIS A 116 7.63 33.49 8.70
N LYS A 117 8.02 33.77 7.47
CA LYS A 117 8.30 35.15 7.04
C LYS A 117 7.90 35.31 5.58
N ARG A 118 6.59 35.32 5.29
CA ARG A 118 6.12 36.09 4.13
C ARG A 118 6.30 37.55 4.52
N SER A 119 7.26 38.24 3.89
CA SER A 119 7.36 39.70 4.02
C SER A 119 6.03 40.31 3.63
N THR A 120 5.43 41.09 4.51
CA THR A 120 4.23 41.89 4.25
C THR A 120 4.59 43.01 3.28
N GLY A 121 4.67 42.71 1.97
CA GLY A 121 4.82 43.67 0.89
C GLY A 121 3.52 43.75 0.11
N LYS A 122 2.96 44.96 -0.03
CA LYS A 122 1.65 45.24 -0.65
C LYS A 122 1.58 44.71 -2.09
N PRO A 123 0.45 44.13 -2.54
CA PRO A 123 0.31 43.72 -3.93
C PRO A 123 0.28 44.94 -4.86
N GLN A 124 1.12 44.92 -5.89
CA GLN A 124 1.19 45.97 -6.92
C GLN A 124 -0.10 45.97 -7.76
N ARG A 125 -0.93 47.01 -7.63
CA ARG A 125 -2.07 47.25 -8.53
C ARG A 125 -1.53 47.50 -9.94
N ARG A 126 -1.92 46.65 -10.89
CA ARG A 126 -1.73 46.92 -12.32
C ARG A 126 -2.74 47.99 -12.73
N ARG A 127 -2.25 49.05 -13.39
CA ARG A 127 -3.08 50.07 -14.06
C ARG A 127 -3.50 49.55 -15.43
#